data_AF-A0A1A8LE93-F1
#
_entry.id   AF-A0A1A8LE93-F1
#
_cell.length_a   1.000
_cell.length_b   1.000
_cell.length_c   1.000
_cell.angle_alpha   90.00
_cell.angle_beta   90.00
_cell.angle_gamma   90.00
#
_symmetry.space_group_name_H-M   'P 1'
#
loop_
_entity.id
_entity.type
_entity.pdbx_description
1 polymer ?
#
loop_
_entity_poly.entity_id
_entity_poly.type
_entity_poly.pdbx_seq_one_letter_code
_entity_poly.pdbx_strand_id
1 'polypeptide(L)'
;LDSGLNGNLKYLITDTNGLFWMHQSTGQLFVNITNATELIGRTFKMDLIVSDMGTPSLATKATLEVTFINLKDHLRNSSPGSQGQ
;
A
#
# COMPACT_ATOMS: atom_id res chain seq x y z
N LEU A 1 -4.45 4.22 -25.83
CA LEU A 1 -5.78 4.14 -25.19
C LEU A 1 -5.78 2.86 -24.38
N ASP A 2 -5.78 2.94 -23.05
CA ASP A 2 -5.85 1.77 -22.18
C ASP A 2 -7.27 1.23 -22.19
N SER A 3 -7.59 0.44 -23.21
CA SER A 3 -8.87 -0.23 -23.39
C SER A 3 -8.65 -1.73 -23.47
N GLY A 4 -9.58 -2.53 -22.94
CA GLY A 4 -9.43 -3.98 -22.90
C GLY A 4 -8.40 -4.42 -21.85
N LEU A 5 -7.59 -5.44 -22.16
CA LEU A 5 -6.66 -6.05 -21.21
C LEU A 5 -5.57 -5.09 -20.69
N ASN A 6 -5.23 -4.03 -21.44
CA ASN A 6 -4.26 -3.02 -21.01
C ASN A 6 -4.79 -2.18 -19.84
N GLY A 7 -6.12 -2.12 -19.64
CA GLY A 7 -6.74 -1.48 -18.47
C GLY A 7 -6.89 -2.41 -17.26
N ASN A 8 -6.62 -3.71 -17.42
CA ASN A 8 -6.70 -4.67 -16.33
C ASN A 8 -5.34 -4.78 -15.64
N LEU A 9 -5.29 -4.40 -14.37
CA LEU A 9 -4.06 -4.37 -13.59
C LEU A 9 -3.97 -5.57 -12.65
N LYS A 10 -2.73 -6.03 -12.44
CA LYS A 10 -2.34 -6.96 -11.40
C LYS A 10 -1.39 -6.29 -10.43
N TYR A 11 -1.64 -6.48 -9.14
CA TYR A 11 -0.88 -5.89 -8.05
C TYR A 11 -0.17 -6.98 -7.25
N LEU A 12 1.12 -6.76 -6.97
CA LEU A 12 1.95 -7.68 -6.20
C LEU A 12 2.82 -6.88 -5.24
N ILE A 13 2.90 -7.32 -3.98
CA ILE A 13 3.85 -6.81 -3.00
C ILE A 13 4.89 -7.87 -2.65
N THR A 14 6.14 -7.46 -2.44
CA THR A 14 7.22 -8.31 -1.91
C THR A 14 7.74 -7.77 -0.58
N ASP A 15 8.63 -8.52 0.06
CA ASP A 15 9.28 -8.13 1.33
C ASP A 15 8.29 -7.90 2.49
N THR A 16 7.18 -8.65 2.46
CA THR A 16 6.04 -8.46 3.38
C THR A 16 6.27 -9.04 4.77
N ASN A 17 7.30 -9.86 4.96
CA ASN A 17 7.57 -10.63 6.19
C ASN A 17 6.36 -11.42 6.71
N GLY A 18 5.40 -11.77 5.83
CA GLY A 18 4.14 -12.44 6.17
C GLY A 18 3.10 -11.55 6.86
N LEU A 19 3.43 -10.30 7.18
CA LEU A 19 2.55 -9.33 7.84
C LEU A 19 1.56 -8.69 6.87
N PHE A 20 1.94 -8.54 5.61
CA PHE A 20 1.12 -7.87 4.59
C PHE A 20 0.69 -8.84 3.50
N TRP A 21 -0.54 -8.66 3.04
CA TRP A 21 -1.09 -9.36 1.89
C TRP A 21 -1.83 -8.38 0.99
N MET A 22 -1.76 -8.56 -0.33
CA MET A 22 -2.45 -7.71 -1.29
C MET A 22 -3.30 -8.56 -2.22
N HIS A 23 -4.56 -8.15 -2.40
CA HIS A 23 -5.44 -8.79 -3.37
C HIS A 23 -5.05 -8.38 -4.79
N GLN A 24 -4.71 -9.36 -5.62
CA GLN A 24 -4.01 -9.15 -6.89
C GLN A 24 -4.81 -8.37 -7.94
N SER A 25 -6.14 -8.39 -7.93
CA SER A 25 -6.95 -7.69 -8.94
C SER A 25 -7.51 -6.36 -8.48
N THR A 26 -7.64 -6.14 -7.16
CA THR A 26 -8.22 -4.89 -6.60
C THR A 26 -7.15 -3.97 -6.01
N GLY A 27 -5.95 -4.48 -5.74
CA GLY A 27 -4.90 -3.73 -5.07
C GLY A 27 -5.16 -3.48 -3.58
N GLN A 28 -6.19 -4.10 -2.99
CA GLN A 28 -6.48 -3.95 -1.56
C GLN A 28 -5.36 -4.57 -0.72
N LEU A 29 -4.79 -3.76 0.18
CA LEU A 29 -3.76 -4.16 1.14
C LEU A 29 -4.41 -4.56 2.46
N PHE A 30 -3.98 -5.69 3.00
CA PHE A 30 -4.43 -6.25 4.27
C PHE A 30 -3.24 -6.47 5.20
N VAL A 31 -3.51 -6.36 6.51
CA VAL A 31 -2.54 -6.66 7.57
C VAL A 31 -2.96 -7.96 8.24
N ASN A 32 -2.08 -8.96 8.21
CA ASN A 32 -2.34 -10.31 8.69
C ASN A 32 -2.00 -10.45 10.19
N ILE A 33 -2.63 -9.64 11.03
CA ILE A 33 -2.46 -9.69 12.49
C ILE A 33 -3.76 -9.30 13.20
N THR A 34 -4.07 -9.98 14.31
CA THR A 34 -5.28 -9.70 15.10
C THR A 34 -5.14 -8.44 15.97
N ASN A 35 -3.91 -8.11 16.42
CA ASN A 35 -3.62 -6.94 17.23
C ASN A 35 -2.41 -6.20 16.68
N ALA A 36 -2.65 -5.01 16.12
CA ALA A 36 -1.61 -4.16 15.53
C ALA A 36 -0.99 -3.15 16.51
N THR A 37 -1.35 -3.20 17.80
CA THR A 37 -0.87 -2.22 18.80
C THR A 37 0.67 -2.24 18.92
N GLU A 38 1.29 -3.42 18.86
CA GLU A 38 2.75 -3.57 18.92
C GLU A 38 3.48 -3.02 17.69
N LEU A 39 2.74 -2.74 16.61
CA LEU A 39 3.27 -2.18 15.37
C LEU A 39 3.30 -0.65 15.41
N ILE A 40 2.59 0.00 16.34
CA ILE A 40 2.57 1.46 16.47
C ILE A 40 4.00 2.01 16.60
N GLY A 41 4.31 3.05 15.81
CA GLY A 41 5.63 3.67 15.72
C GLY A 41 6.59 2.96 14.76
N ARG A 42 6.21 1.82 14.18
CA ARG A 42 7.01 1.12 13.17
C ARG A 42 6.61 1.53 11.76
N THR A 43 7.61 1.59 10.90
CA THR A 43 7.47 1.80 9.45
C THR A 43 7.97 0.58 8.70
N PHE A 44 7.18 0.13 7.74
CA PHE A 44 7.49 -0.98 6.86
C PHE A 44 7.65 -0.48 5.43
N LYS A 45 8.68 -0.96 4.74
CA LYS A 45 8.91 -0.68 3.32
C LYS A 45 8.77 -1.98 2.55
N MET A 46 7.96 -1.94 1.50
CA MET A 46 7.70 -3.07 0.61
C MET A 46 7.83 -2.60 -0.84
N ASP A 47 8.22 -3.49 -1.73
CA ASP A 47 8.14 -3.21 -3.16
C ASP A 47 6.74 -3.57 -3.69
N LEU A 48 6.15 -2.66 -4.44
CA LEU A 48 4.90 -2.83 -5.16
C LEU A 48 5.20 -2.93 -6.65
N ILE A 49 4.75 -4.01 -7.26
CA ILE A 49 4.80 -4.24 -8.69
C ILE A 49 3.36 -4.17 -9.22
N VAL A 50 3.14 -3.33 -10.23
CA VAL A 50 1.86 -3.23 -10.94
C VAL A 50 2.10 -3.57 -12.40
N SER A 51 1.40 -4.56 -12.92
CA SER A 51 1.47 -4.94 -14.33
C SER A 51 0.11 -4.85 -15.00
N ASP A 52 0.09 -4.45 -16.26
CA ASP A 52 -1.10 -4.63 -17.10
C ASP A 52 -1.28 -6.11 -17.50
N MET A 53 -2.34 -6.41 -18.24
CA MET A 53 -2.55 -7.73 -18.85
C MET A 53 -2.38 -7.71 -20.37
N GLY A 54 -1.60 -6.76 -20.90
CA GLY A 54 -1.31 -6.63 -22.32
C GLY A 54 -0.42 -7.76 -22.87
N THR A 55 -0.18 -7.76 -24.18
CA THR A 55 0.79 -8.66 -24.83
C THR A 55 1.63 -7.85 -25.83
N PRO A 56 2.91 -7.55 -25.52
CA PRO A 56 3.62 -7.87 -24.29
C PRO A 56 3.06 -7.11 -23.08
N SER A 57 3.19 -7.68 -21.88
CA SER A 57 2.77 -7.01 -20.64
C SER A 57 3.81 -5.98 -20.21
N LEU A 58 3.34 -4.83 -19.74
CA LEU A 58 4.17 -3.79 -19.14
C LEU A 58 3.98 -3.81 -17.62
N ALA A 59 5.08 -3.58 -16.89
CA ALA A 59 5.08 -3.52 -15.44
C ALA A 59 5.87 -2.32 -14.94
N THR A 60 5.38 -1.73 -13.85
CA THR A 60 6.07 -0.67 -13.10
C THR A 60 6.33 -1.11 -11.67
N LYS A 61 7.34 -0.50 -11.04
CA LYS A 61 7.73 -0.75 -9.65
C LYS A 61 7.65 0.54 -8.86
N ALA A 62 7.16 0.44 -7.63
CA ALA A 62 7.11 1.52 -6.65
C ALA A 62 7.47 0.98 -5.27
N THR A 63 7.92 1.86 -4.36
CA THR A 63 8.11 1.50 -2.95
C THR A 63 6.89 1.95 -2.15
N LEU A 64 6.29 1.02 -1.42
CA LEU A 64 5.17 1.25 -0.52
C LEU A 64 5.70 1.37 0.92
N GLU A 65 5.49 2.53 1.55
CA GLU A 65 5.85 2.79 2.94
C GLU A 65 4.59 2.82 3.80
N VAL A 66 4.52 1.93 4.81
CA VAL A 66 3.37 1.81 5.71
C VAL A 66 3.82 2.09 7.14
N THR A 67 3.28 3.15 7.73
CA THR A 67 3.55 3.54 9.12
C THR A 67 2.31 3.32 9.98
N PHE A 68 2.49 2.59 11.08
CA PHE A 68 1.43 2.41 12.07
C PHE A 68 1.51 3.55 13.09
N ILE A 69 0.44 4.32 13.21
CA ILE A 69 0.35 5.45 14.13
C ILE A 69 -0.76 5.20 15.15
N ASN A 70 -0.66 5.82 16.33
CA ASN A 70 -1.75 5.79 17.28
C ASN A 70 -2.85 6.81 16.91
N LEU A 71 -4.02 6.69 17.54
CA LEU A 71 -5.15 7.59 17.30
C LEU A 71 -4.82 9.06 17.59
N LYS A 72 -4.02 9.35 18.61
CA LYS A 72 -3.63 10.72 18.97
C LYS A 72 -2.79 11.36 17.87
N ASP A 73 -1.84 10.62 17.31
CA ASP A 73 -1.01 11.06 16.19
C ASP A 73 -1.86 11.27 14.94
N HIS A 74 -2.79 10.35 14.65
CA HIS A 74 -3.74 10.51 13.54
C HIS A 74 -4.56 11.81 13.68
N LEU A 75 -5.08 12.10 14.86
CA LEU A 75 -5.87 13.31 15.11
C LEU A 75 -5.02 14.59 14.97
N ARG A 76 -3.77 14.57 15.45
CA ARG A 76 -2.85 15.70 15.29
C ARG A 76 -2.55 15.98 13.83
N ASN A 77 -2.32 14.94 13.03
CA ASN A 77 -1.99 15.07 11.61
C ASN A 77 -3.19 15.38 10.70
N SER A 78 -4.42 15.04 11.12
CA SER A 78 -5.66 15.29 10.37
C SER A 78 -6.39 16.58 10.77
N SER A 79 -5.95 17.25 11.83
CA SER A 79 -6.49 18.54 12.24
C SER A 79 -6.22 19.61 11.16
N PRO A 80 -7.24 20.31 10.62
CA PRO A 80 -7.08 21.33 9.59
C PRO A 80 -6.29 22.60 9.99
N GLY A 81 -5.56 22.59 11.11
CA GLY A 81 -5.17 23.78 11.85
C GLY A 81 -3.68 23.99 12.12
N SER A 82 -2.77 23.43 11.30
CA SER A 82 -1.32 23.69 11.47
C SER A 82 -0.56 23.96 10.18
N GLN A 83 -1.18 24.68 9.23
CA GLN A 83 -0.44 25.59 8.35
C GLN A 83 -0.89 27.00 8.68
N GLY A 84 -0.14 27.65 9.56
CA GLY A 84 -0.48 28.97 10.09
C GLY A 84 0.55 29.45 11.09
N GLN A 85 1.80 29.59 10.63
CA GLN A 85 2.75 30.67 10.94
C GLN A 85 4.04 30.45 10.15
#